data_AF-A0A6V7JQK7-F1
#
_entry.id   AF-A0A6V7JQK7-F1
#
_cell.length_a   1.000
_cell.length_b   1.000
_cell.length_c   1.000
_cell.angle_alpha   90.00
_cell.angle_beta   90.00
_cell.angle_gamma   90.00
#
_symmetry.space_group_name_H-M   'P 1'
#
loop_
_entity.id
_entity.type
_entity.pdbx_description
1 polymer ?
#
loop_
_entity_poly.entity_id
_entity_poly.type
_entity_poly.pdbx_seq_one_letter_code
_entity_poly.pdbx_strand_id
1 'polypeptide(L)'
;MVEAMKKVASLDVELTVEERNLLSVAYKNVIGARRASWRIISSIEQKEENKGAEDKLEMIRQYRAQVEKELRDICADILDVLDKHLIPCASTGESKVFYYK
;
A
#
# COMPACT_ATOMS: atom_id res chain seq x y z
N MET A 1 -9.18 -10.23 1.20
CA MET A 1 -8.92 -10.10 -0.26
C MET A 1 -7.44 -10.10 -0.57
N VAL A 2 -6.64 -9.16 -0.02
CA VAL A 2 -5.17 -9.14 -0.21
C VAL A 2 -4.53 -10.49 0.09
N GLU A 3 -4.78 -11.06 1.28
CA GLU A 3 -4.20 -12.37 1.65
C GLU A 3 -4.52 -13.51 0.67
N ALA A 4 -5.73 -13.54 0.13
CA ALA A 4 -6.13 -14.54 -0.85
C ALA A 4 -5.39 -14.33 -2.18
N MET A 5 -5.34 -13.09 -2.67
CA MET A 5 -4.65 -12.76 -3.92
C MET A 5 -3.13 -12.92 -3.82
N LYS A 6 -2.55 -12.75 -2.62
CA LYS A 6 -1.14 -13.10 -2.36
C LYS A 6 -0.90 -14.59 -2.53
N LYS A 7 -1.78 -15.45 -2.02
CA LYS A 7 -1.65 -16.90 -2.21
C LYS A 7 -1.72 -17.28 -3.68
N VAL A 8 -2.60 -16.64 -4.45
CA VAL A 8 -2.68 -16.84 -5.91
C VAL A 8 -1.40 -16.37 -6.61
N ALA A 9 -0.87 -15.20 -6.23
CA ALA A 9 0.41 -14.70 -6.76
C ALA A 9 1.57 -15.66 -6.47
N SER A 10 1.64 -16.24 -5.27
CA SER A 10 2.67 -17.19 -4.86
C SER A 10 2.54 -18.59 -5.47
N LEU A 11 1.61 -18.83 -6.41
CA LEU A 11 1.58 -20.05 -7.21
C LEU A 11 2.60 -20.05 -8.35
N ASP A 12 3.30 -18.92 -8.56
CA ASP A 12 4.36 -18.76 -9.56
C ASP A 12 3.90 -19.12 -10.98
N VAL A 13 2.67 -18.74 -11.30
CA VAL A 13 2.04 -18.86 -12.62
C VAL A 13 1.61 -17.50 -13.14
N GLU A 14 1.47 -17.36 -14.46
CA GLU A 14 0.98 -16.11 -15.03
C GLU A 14 -0.48 -15.86 -14.64
N LEU A 15 -0.71 -14.75 -13.96
CA LEU A 15 -2.05 -14.34 -13.56
C LEU A 15 -2.89 -13.96 -14.78
N THR A 16 -4.14 -14.44 -14.77
CA THR A 16 -5.18 -13.97 -15.69
C THR A 16 -5.42 -12.48 -15.50
N VAL A 17 -6.04 -11.85 -16.50
CA VAL A 17 -6.40 -10.42 -16.44
C VAL A 17 -7.29 -10.14 -15.22
N GLU A 18 -8.23 -11.05 -14.90
CA GLU A 18 -9.13 -10.90 -13.76
C GLU A 18 -8.38 -11.00 -12.43
N GLU A 19 -7.53 -12.01 -12.25
CA GLU A 19 -6.72 -12.17 -11.03
C GLU A 19 -5.77 -10.98 -10.81
N ARG A 20 -5.12 -10.53 -11.88
CA ARG A 20 -4.24 -9.35 -11.85
C ARG A 20 -4.99 -8.09 -11.42
N ASN A 21 -6.20 -7.90 -11.94
CA ASN A 21 -7.06 -6.78 -11.58
C ASN A 21 -7.54 -6.90 -10.13
N LEU A 22 -7.94 -8.08 -9.67
CA LEU A 22 -8.34 -8.33 -8.28
C LEU A 22 -7.21 -8.03 -7.30
N LEU A 23 -5.99 -8.49 -7.59
CA LEU A 23 -4.80 -8.16 -6.81
C LEU A 23 -4.59 -6.64 -6.74
N SER A 24 -4.63 -5.96 -7.89
CA SER A 24 -4.43 -4.51 -7.96
C SER A 24 -5.49 -3.74 -7.17
N VAL A 25 -6.76 -4.11 -7.30
CA VAL A 25 -7.87 -3.49 -6.55
C VAL A 25 -7.71 -3.73 -5.06
N ALA A 26 -7.34 -4.93 -4.65
CA ALA A 26 -7.14 -5.28 -3.24
C ALA A 26 -6.09 -4.38 -2.59
N TYR A 27 -4.89 -4.26 -3.18
CA TYR A 27 -3.84 -3.40 -2.63
C TYR A 27 -4.17 -1.91 -2.75
N LYS A 28 -4.74 -1.45 -3.87
CA LYS A 28 -5.15 -0.04 -4.06
C LYS A 28 -6.15 0.42 -3.01
N ASN A 29 -7.09 -0.43 -2.62
CA ASN A 29 -8.08 -0.10 -1.59
C ASN A 29 -7.42 0.02 -0.21
N VAL A 30 -6.56 -0.92 0.16
CA VAL A 30 -5.88 -0.92 1.47
C VAL A 30 -4.94 0.28 1.60
N ILE A 31 -4.08 0.52 0.60
CA ILE A 31 -3.18 1.69 0.60
C ILE A 31 -3.97 3.00 0.49
N GLY A 32 -5.06 3.02 -0.27
CA GLY A 32 -5.94 4.18 -0.44
C GLY A 32 -6.53 4.65 0.89
N ALA A 33 -7.04 3.72 1.70
CA ALA A 33 -7.56 4.01 3.03
C ALA A 33 -6.47 4.62 3.93
N ARG A 34 -5.28 4.01 3.98
CA ARG A 34 -4.17 4.51 4.82
C ARG A 34 -3.62 5.87 4.35
N ARG A 35 -3.56 6.11 3.03
CA ARG A 35 -3.19 7.42 2.46
C ARG A 35 -4.22 8.50 2.80
N ALA A 36 -5.51 8.16 2.83
CA ALA A 36 -6.55 9.09 3.27
C ALA A 36 -6.38 9.43 4.75
N SER A 37 -6.19 8.42 5.62
CA SER A 37 -5.91 8.63 7.05
C SER A 37 -4.67 9.50 7.27
N TRP A 38 -3.56 9.21 6.58
CA TRP A 38 -2.33 9.99 6.68
C TRP A 38 -2.57 11.46 6.30
N ARG A 39 -3.25 11.74 5.18
CA ARG A 39 -3.58 13.13 4.79
C ARG A 39 -4.39 13.87 5.85
N ILE A 40 -5.37 13.20 6.46
CA ILE A 40 -6.21 13.79 7.51
C ILE A 40 -5.35 14.12 8.73
N ILE A 41 -4.52 13.17 9.18
CA ILE A 41 -3.67 13.35 10.37
C ILE A 41 -2.64 14.46 10.13
N SER A 42 -1.97 14.49 8.98
CA SER A 42 -1.03 15.56 8.63
C SER A 42 -1.72 16.93 8.58
N SER A 43 -2.98 16.99 8.13
CA SER A 43 -3.76 18.24 8.15
C SER A 43 -4.15 18.67 9.57
N ILE A 44 -4.36 17.72 10.49
CA ILE A 44 -4.63 18.00 11.91
C ILE A 44 -3.36 18.49 12.59
N GLU A 45 -2.22 17.83 12.34
CA GLU A 45 -0.91 18.23 12.85
C GLU A 45 -0.61 19.68 12.49
N GLN A 46 -0.69 20.04 11.20
CA GLN A 46 -0.43 21.40 10.73
C GLN A 46 -1.36 22.44 11.39
N LYS A 47 -2.62 22.08 11.69
CA LYS A 47 -3.56 22.97 12.39
C LYS A 47 -3.21 23.16 13.86
N GLU A 48 -2.73 22.12 14.53
CA GLU A 48 -2.36 22.18 15.95
C GLU A 48 -0.98 22.83 16.17
N GLU A 49 -0.05 22.72 15.21
CA GLU A 49 1.23 23.46 15.23
C GLU A 49 0.99 24.97 15.35
N ASN A 50 -0.04 25.50 14.69
CA ASN A 50 -0.39 26.92 14.75
C ASN A 50 -0.97 27.38 16.11
N LYS A 51 -1.34 26.44 16.99
CA LYS A 51 -1.98 26.74 18.29
C LYS A 51 -1.03 26.63 19.49
N GLY A 52 0.17 26.09 19.31
CA GLY A 52 1.20 26.01 20.35
C GLY A 52 0.95 25.00 21.48
N ALA A 53 0.10 24.00 21.28
CA ALA A 53 -0.16 22.94 22.28
C ALA A 53 0.78 21.74 22.08
N GLU A 54 1.93 21.72 22.77
CA GLU A 54 3.00 20.72 22.59
C GLU A 54 2.57 19.28 22.90
N ASP A 55 1.86 19.02 24.00
CA ASP A 55 1.45 17.65 24.39
C ASP A 55 0.56 16.98 23.33
N LYS A 56 -0.39 17.75 22.78
CA LYS A 56 -1.29 17.27 21.71
C LYS A 56 -0.52 17.01 20.43
N LEU A 57 0.44 17.88 20.13
CA LEU A 57 1.26 17.78 18.94
C LEU A 57 2.12 16.51 18.96
N GLU A 58 2.68 16.14 20.13
CA GLU A 58 3.44 14.91 20.28
C GLU A 58 2.57 13.68 19.99
N MET A 59 1.37 13.60 20.57
CA MET A 59 0.43 12.50 20.32
C MET A 59 0.06 12.38 18.83
N ILE A 60 -0.18 13.51 18.16
CA ILE A 60 -0.52 13.54 16.73
C ILE A 60 0.67 13.03 15.89
N ARG A 61 1.89 13.47 16.21
CA ARG A 61 3.11 13.04 15.52
C ARG A 61 3.37 11.54 15.68
N GLN A 62 3.19 11.01 16.88
CA GLN A 62 3.30 9.57 17.14
C GLN A 62 2.28 8.78 16.30
N TYR A 63 1.03 9.24 16.27
CA TYR A 63 -0.01 8.59 15.48
C TYR A 63 0.25 8.68 13.96
N ARG A 64 0.74 9.82 13.46
CA ARG A 64 1.17 9.97 12.07
C ARG A 64 2.28 8.97 11.73
N ALA A 65 3.30 8.86 12.58
CA ALA A 65 4.43 7.95 12.39
C ALA A 65 3.98 6.49 12.34
N GLN A 66 2.98 6.10 13.15
CA GLN A 66 2.37 4.78 13.09
C GLN A 66 1.69 4.53 11.73
N VAL A 67 0.88 5.47 11.24
CA VAL A 67 0.22 5.34 9.93
C VAL A 67 1.23 5.31 8.79
N GLU A 68 2.32 6.08 8.87
CA GLU A 68 3.41 6.02 7.91
C GLU A 68 4.13 4.67 7.91
N LYS A 69 4.32 4.07 9.08
CA LYS A 69 4.87 2.72 9.18
C LYS A 69 3.95 1.71 8.49
N GLU A 70 2.65 1.74 8.78
CA GLU A 70 1.67 0.87 8.11
C GLU A 70 1.67 1.07 6.59
N LEU A 71 1.77 2.31 6.11
CA LEU A 71 1.90 2.60 4.68
C LEU A 71 3.16 1.99 4.08
N ARG A 72 4.31 2.15 4.73
CA ARG A 72 5.58 1.56 4.30
C ARG A 72 5.50 0.04 4.27
N ASP A 73 4.91 -0.58 5.29
CA ASP A 73 4.76 -2.03 5.39
C ASP A 73 3.86 -2.57 4.26
N ILE A 74 2.74 -1.90 3.95
CA ILE A 74 1.86 -2.28 2.83
C ILE A 74 2.57 -2.13 1.49
N CYS A 75 3.34 -1.06 1.29
CA CYS A 75 4.13 -0.87 0.07
C CYS A 75 5.21 -1.94 -0.08
N ALA A 76 5.94 -2.24 0.99
CA ALA A 76 6.96 -3.28 0.99
C ALA A 76 6.34 -4.64 0.67
N ASP A 77 5.15 -4.93 1.21
CA ASP A 77 4.44 -6.18 0.97
C ASP A 77 4.09 -6.42 -0.51
N ILE A 78 3.56 -5.40 -1.21
CA ILE A 78 3.25 -5.54 -2.64
C ILE A 78 4.52 -5.57 -3.50
N LEU A 79 5.55 -4.78 -3.16
CA LEU A 79 6.82 -4.81 -3.89
C LEU A 79 7.48 -6.19 -3.78
N ASP A 80 7.45 -6.81 -2.61
CA ASP A 80 7.97 -8.17 -2.40
C ASP A 80 7.23 -9.20 -3.26
N VAL A 81 5.89 -9.10 -3.35
CA VAL A 81 5.07 -9.98 -4.20
C VAL A 81 5.37 -9.75 -5.69
N LEU A 82 5.56 -8.49 -6.11
CA LEU A 82 5.93 -8.16 -7.48
C LEU A 82 7.28 -8.75 -7.86
N ASP A 83 8.30 -8.52 -7.05
CA ASP A 83 9.68 -8.93 -7.33
C ASP A 83 9.87 -10.44 -7.27
N LYS A 84 9.25 -11.12 -6.29
CA LYS A 84 9.44 -12.57 -6.08
C LYS A 84 8.57 -13.44 -6.98
N HIS A 85 7.34 -13.02 -7.26
CA HIS A 85 6.33 -13.90 -7.86
C HIS A 85 5.83 -13.39 -9.21
N LEU A 86 5.45 -12.11 -9.32
CA LEU A 86 4.68 -11.64 -10.48
C LEU A 86 5.55 -11.25 -11.67
N ILE A 87 6.60 -10.47 -11.44
CA ILE A 87 7.53 -10.03 -12.50
C ILE A 87 8.27 -11.24 -13.10
N PRO A 88 8.80 -12.20 -12.32
CA PRO A 88 9.44 -13.39 -12.87
C PRO A 88 8.50 -14.26 -13.72
N CYS A 89 7.22 -14.35 -13.35
CA CYS A 89 6.22 -15.17 -14.05
C CYS A 89 5.51 -14.45 -15.22
N ALA A 90 5.79 -13.16 -15.44
CA ALA A 90 5.16 -12.38 -16.50
C ALA A 90 5.72 -12.78 -17.88
N SER A 91 4.92 -13.45 -18.72
CA SER A 91 5.35 -13.83 -20.07
C SER A 91 4.94 -12.80 -21.13
N THR A 92 3.79 -12.14 -20.93
CA THR A 92 3.25 -11.16 -21.89
C THR A 92 3.78 -9.74 -21.68
N GLY A 93 3.84 -8.95 -22.77
CA GLY A 93 4.22 -7.54 -22.68
C GLY A 93 3.25 -6.71 -21.81
N GLU A 94 1.96 -7.04 -21.88
CA GLU A 94 0.91 -6.40 -21.08
C GLU A 94 1.07 -6.66 -19.58
N SER A 95 1.37 -7.90 -19.17
CA SER A 95 1.58 -8.23 -17.75
C SER A 95 2.82 -7.53 -17.20
N LYS A 96 3.92 -7.48 -17.95
CA LYS A 96 5.13 -6.72 -17.57
C LYS A 96 4.84 -5.23 -17.37
N VAL A 97 4.20 -4.59 -18.34
CA VAL A 97 3.83 -3.17 -18.24
C VAL A 97 2.91 -2.92 -17.05
N PHE A 98 1.99 -3.84 -16.77
CA PHE A 98 1.09 -3.73 -15.62
C PHE A 98 1.85 -3.78 -14.29
N TYR A 99 2.83 -4.69 -14.14
CA TYR A 99 3.57 -4.86 -12.89
C TYR A 99 4.60 -3.74 -12.62
N TYR A 100 5.17 -3.14 -13.67
CA TYR A 100 6.11 -2.02 -13.54
C TYR A 100 5.44 -0.64 -13.37
N LYS A 101 4.11 -0.54 -13.51
CA LYS A 101 3.34 0.70 -13.39
C LYS A 101 2.88 0.96 -11.96
#